data_AF-A0A925VXU2-F1
#
_entry.id   AF-A0A925VXU2-F1
#
_cell.length_a   1.000
_cell.length_b   1.000
_cell.length_c   1.000
_cell.angle_alpha   90.00
_cell.angle_beta   90.00
_cell.angle_gamma   90.00
#
_symmetry.space_group_name_H-M   'P 1'
#
loop_
_entity.id
_entity.type
_entity.pdbx_description
1 polymer ?
#
loop_
_entity_poly.entity_id
_entity_poly.type
_entity_poly.pdbx_seq_one_letter_code
_entity_poly.pdbx_strand_id
1 'polypeptide(L)'
;MPASRLFLRCLLLAVLRAWPAQAQAVPNPGENIASLVTFGAQADKSWGDDDFTQTFFFLVPKQNRQPVYIRVFDPDCGGQLDERRFGWNTTTEFSLYGGAGAHSGPDARATEPQGNFRSGTLLKQVKFGVEKAYDGKWYTFGPLNPLEGEFVPDFDGYVFKLIAQGKTGDDGNLYRYFLSTSPSQNVAVEGGNAFTYEYAFRLVPQRRAITHLYPFVNDKVVSIKQSNFDLDGDVSIKIFSVAKNGHPAEVSQDNTWARSVHLISEKEHGLSLDLRLTSLTKEGNDLVFYVTDQYDVAMPFFAIPLGGPPRYRYDVDVKIRK
;
A
#
# COMPACT_ATOMS: atom_id res chain seq x y z
N MET A 1 53.35 45.63 -20.74
CA MET A 1 53.35 45.82 -19.27
C MET A 1 51.92 46.11 -18.83
N PRO A 2 51.48 45.59 -17.67
CA PRO A 2 50.34 44.67 -17.59
C PRO A 2 48.99 45.34 -17.28
N ALA A 3 47.90 44.72 -17.76
CA ALA A 3 46.54 44.96 -17.28
C ALA A 3 46.21 43.92 -16.19
N SER A 4 45.80 44.41 -15.03
CA SER A 4 45.43 43.63 -13.84
C SER A 4 44.08 42.95 -14.02
N ARG A 5 44.03 41.64 -13.70
CA ARG A 5 42.80 40.84 -13.65
C ARG A 5 42.20 40.91 -12.25
N LEU A 6 40.99 41.45 -12.14
CA LEU A 6 40.18 41.41 -10.93
C LEU A 6 39.42 40.08 -10.90
N PHE A 7 39.72 39.21 -9.94
CA PHE A 7 38.99 37.96 -9.69
C PHE A 7 37.80 38.26 -8.78
N LEU A 8 36.57 38.10 -9.30
CA LEU A 8 35.35 38.03 -8.48
C LEU A 8 34.89 36.57 -8.42
N ARG A 9 35.11 35.92 -7.28
CA ARG A 9 34.53 34.59 -6.99
C ARG A 9 33.14 34.80 -6.37
N CYS A 10 32.09 34.65 -7.17
CA CYS A 10 30.74 34.45 -6.64
C CYS A 10 30.55 32.97 -6.30
N LEU A 11 30.40 32.67 -5.00
CA LEU A 11 30.00 31.37 -4.51
C LEU A 11 28.46 31.28 -4.64
N LEU A 12 27.95 30.57 -5.65
CA LEU A 12 26.53 30.21 -5.71
C LEU A 12 26.27 29.07 -4.73
N LEU A 13 25.62 29.36 -3.59
CA LEU A 13 24.93 28.34 -2.82
C LEU A 13 23.68 27.92 -3.59
N ALA A 14 23.75 26.76 -4.25
CA ALA A 14 22.57 26.10 -4.78
C ALA A 14 21.73 25.56 -3.61
N VAL A 15 20.65 26.26 -3.27
CA VAL A 15 19.59 25.73 -2.42
C VAL A 15 18.87 24.66 -3.24
N LEU A 16 19.25 23.40 -3.04
CA LEU A 16 18.46 22.25 -3.51
C LEU A 16 17.12 22.30 -2.78
N ARG A 17 16.08 22.80 -3.45
CA ARG A 17 14.70 22.58 -3.01
C ARG A 17 14.44 21.08 -3.11
N ALA A 18 14.54 20.38 -1.99
CA ALA A 18 14.00 19.03 -1.86
C ALA A 18 12.49 19.15 -2.06
N TRP A 19 11.98 18.70 -3.21
CA TRP A 19 10.56 18.42 -3.33
C TRP A 19 10.21 17.42 -2.21
N PRO A 20 9.17 17.67 -1.39
CA PRO A 20 8.76 16.68 -0.42
C PRO A 20 8.37 15.43 -1.20
N ALA A 21 9.19 14.39 -1.11
CA ALA A 21 8.85 13.10 -1.66
C ALA A 21 7.54 12.67 -0.99
N GLN A 22 6.47 12.47 -1.77
CA GLN A 22 5.18 11.96 -1.29
C GLN A 22 5.27 10.47 -0.92
N ALA A 23 6.39 10.06 -0.33
CA ALA A 23 6.76 8.67 -0.15
C ALA A 23 5.78 7.92 0.77
N GLN A 24 5.00 8.61 1.60
CA GLN A 24 4.04 8.00 2.54
C GLN A 24 2.57 8.18 2.14
N ALA A 25 2.31 8.57 0.89
CA ALA A 25 0.99 8.38 0.33
C ALA A 25 0.72 6.88 0.17
N VAL A 26 -0.53 6.49 0.42
CA VAL A 26 -1.03 5.14 0.14
C VAL A 26 -2.25 5.28 -0.78
N PRO A 27 -2.21 4.73 -1.99
CA PRO A 27 -1.04 4.11 -2.61
C PRO A 27 0.10 5.10 -2.82
N ASN A 28 1.34 4.60 -2.86
CA ASN A 28 2.50 5.40 -3.21
C ASN A 28 2.46 5.69 -4.72
N PRO A 29 2.83 6.91 -5.17
CA PRO A 29 2.84 7.23 -6.61
C PRO A 29 3.68 6.27 -7.47
N GLY A 30 4.72 5.64 -6.88
CA GLY A 30 5.54 4.62 -7.55
C GLY A 30 4.83 3.29 -7.78
N GLU A 31 3.76 2.98 -7.03
CA GLU A 31 2.93 1.79 -7.23
C GLU A 31 2.03 1.94 -8.46
N ASN A 32 1.74 3.17 -8.89
CA ASN A 32 0.84 3.48 -10.02
C ASN A 32 -0.55 2.81 -9.89
N ILE A 33 -1.09 2.86 -8.67
CA ILE A 33 -2.46 2.45 -8.32
C ILE A 33 -3.35 3.69 -8.31
N ALA A 34 -4.59 3.58 -8.82
CA ALA A 34 -5.50 4.71 -8.88
C ALA A 34 -5.98 5.14 -7.49
N SER A 35 -6.53 4.20 -6.72
CA SER A 35 -7.05 4.42 -5.37
C SER A 35 -7.12 3.10 -4.61
N LEU A 36 -7.24 3.19 -3.28
CA LEU A 36 -7.77 2.09 -2.50
C LEU A 36 -9.27 1.99 -2.75
N VAL A 37 -9.85 0.81 -2.52
CA VAL A 37 -11.29 0.64 -2.61
C VAL A 37 -11.81 -0.19 -1.44
N THR A 38 -13.00 0.16 -0.96
CA THR A 38 -13.79 -0.68 -0.06
C THR A 38 -15.26 -0.50 -0.40
N PHE A 39 -15.93 -1.59 -0.72
CA PHE A 39 -17.34 -1.61 -1.06
C PHE A 39 -18.22 -1.76 0.16
N GLY A 40 -19.47 -1.31 0.03
CA GLY A 40 -20.51 -1.55 1.03
C GLY A 40 -20.81 -3.05 1.21
N ALA A 41 -21.29 -3.42 2.40
CA ALA A 41 -21.50 -4.82 2.78
C ALA A 41 -22.57 -5.59 1.97
N GLN A 42 -23.34 -4.90 1.12
CA GLN A 42 -24.32 -5.48 0.21
C GLN A 42 -23.89 -5.43 -1.26
N ALA A 43 -22.66 -4.97 -1.54
CA ALA A 43 -22.12 -5.01 -2.89
C ALA A 43 -21.99 -6.45 -3.40
N ASP A 44 -22.06 -6.59 -4.72
CA ASP A 44 -21.70 -7.86 -5.36
C ASP A 44 -20.17 -7.99 -5.34
N LYS A 45 -19.65 -9.15 -4.97
CA LYS A 45 -18.20 -9.36 -4.88
C LYS A 45 -17.52 -9.33 -6.24
N SER A 46 -18.26 -9.49 -7.34
CA SER A 46 -17.78 -9.32 -8.71
C SER A 46 -17.40 -7.87 -9.08
N TRP A 47 -17.26 -7.00 -8.09
CA TRP A 47 -16.85 -5.61 -8.22
C TRP A 47 -15.47 -5.38 -7.58
N GLY A 48 -14.74 -6.45 -7.28
CA GLY A 48 -13.34 -6.37 -6.89
C GLY A 48 -13.04 -6.35 -5.40
N ASP A 49 -14.05 -6.54 -4.55
CA ASP A 49 -13.89 -6.57 -3.09
C ASP A 49 -14.57 -7.81 -2.51
N ASP A 50 -13.75 -8.72 -1.98
CA ASP A 50 -14.18 -10.06 -1.60
C ASP A 50 -14.74 -10.13 -0.17
N ASP A 51 -14.44 -9.16 0.69
CA ASP A 51 -14.84 -9.21 2.11
C ASP A 51 -15.27 -7.85 2.72
N PHE A 52 -15.26 -6.79 1.92
CA PHE A 52 -15.68 -5.44 2.29
C PHE A 52 -14.84 -4.81 3.40
N THR A 53 -13.62 -5.30 3.61
CA THR A 53 -12.74 -4.92 4.71
C THR A 53 -11.30 -4.76 4.24
N GLN A 54 -10.68 -3.63 4.56
CA GLN A 54 -9.28 -3.38 4.23
C GLN A 54 -8.51 -2.91 5.46
N THR A 55 -7.41 -3.60 5.77
CA THR A 55 -6.58 -3.31 6.95
C THR A 55 -5.23 -2.74 6.54
N PHE A 56 -4.93 -1.53 6.98
CA PHE A 56 -3.63 -0.89 6.79
C PHE A 56 -2.89 -0.68 8.10
N PHE A 57 -1.57 -0.76 8.03
CA PHE A 57 -0.67 -0.51 9.14
C PHE A 57 0.18 0.71 8.85
N PHE A 58 0.49 1.48 9.90
CA PHE A 58 1.31 2.68 9.82
C PHE A 58 2.46 2.57 10.82
N LEU A 59 3.68 2.52 10.30
CA LEU A 59 4.92 2.43 11.07
C LEU A 59 5.47 3.83 11.36
N VAL A 60 5.72 4.09 12.64
CA VAL A 60 6.40 5.27 13.14
C VAL A 60 7.71 4.84 13.79
N PRO A 61 8.88 5.37 13.38
CA PRO A 61 10.16 4.94 13.95
C PRO A 61 10.24 5.15 15.45
N LYS A 62 10.92 4.24 16.17
CA LYS A 62 10.99 4.33 17.63
C LYS A 62 11.68 5.59 18.15
N GLN A 63 12.36 6.38 17.31
CA GLN A 63 13.01 7.63 17.69
C GLN A 63 12.05 8.83 17.60
N ASN A 64 10.98 8.71 16.82
CA ASN A 64 10.00 9.78 16.70
C ASN A 64 9.19 9.89 18.00
N ARG A 65 9.21 11.08 18.60
CA ARG A 65 8.45 11.43 19.80
C ARG A 65 7.42 12.53 19.55
N GLN A 66 7.42 13.09 18.35
CA GLN A 66 6.47 14.13 17.97
C GLN A 66 5.14 13.50 17.56
N PRO A 67 4.02 14.20 17.79
CA PRO A 67 2.71 13.74 17.33
C PRO A 67 2.69 13.47 15.83
N VAL A 68 1.98 12.44 15.44
CA VAL A 68 1.72 12.09 14.03
C VAL A 68 0.22 12.09 13.76
N TYR A 69 -0.14 12.05 12.49
CA TYR A 69 -1.51 12.09 12.01
C TYR A 69 -1.67 11.05 10.91
N ILE A 70 -2.79 10.33 10.92
CA ILE A 70 -3.18 9.45 9.82
C ILE A 70 -4.33 10.12 9.10
N ARG A 71 -4.15 10.41 7.82
CA ARG A 71 -5.11 11.17 7.02
C ARG A 71 -5.78 10.25 6.00
N VAL A 72 -7.08 10.42 5.83
CA VAL A 72 -7.89 9.70 4.82
C VAL A 72 -8.42 10.73 3.83
N PHE A 73 -8.03 10.60 2.57
CA PHE A 73 -8.56 11.40 1.48
C PHE A 73 -9.82 10.75 0.97
N ASP A 74 -10.87 11.55 0.82
CA ASP A 74 -12.15 11.15 0.29
C ASP A 74 -12.79 9.96 1.04
N PRO A 75 -12.98 10.07 2.38
CA PRO A 75 -13.70 9.05 3.12
C PRO A 75 -15.23 9.14 2.90
N ASP A 76 -15.71 10.12 2.12
CA ASP A 76 -17.10 10.20 1.67
C ASP A 76 -17.50 8.90 0.96
N CYS A 77 -18.79 8.55 0.93
CA CYS A 77 -19.31 7.43 0.14
C CYS A 77 -20.29 7.97 -0.92
N GLY A 78 -19.79 8.89 -1.74
CA GLY A 78 -20.50 9.57 -2.81
C GLY A 78 -19.60 10.49 -3.63
N GLY A 79 -20.20 11.54 -4.22
CA GLY A 79 -19.41 12.54 -4.93
C GLY A 79 -18.90 12.09 -6.30
N GLN A 80 -17.69 12.52 -6.65
CA GLN A 80 -17.13 12.38 -8.02
C GLN A 80 -16.15 11.23 -8.19
N LEU A 81 -15.61 10.72 -7.08
CA LEU A 81 -14.49 9.78 -7.08
C LEU A 81 -14.96 8.34 -6.84
N ASP A 82 -15.98 8.18 -5.99
CA ASP A 82 -16.53 6.88 -5.62
C ASP A 82 -17.26 6.19 -6.78
N GLU A 83 -17.42 4.88 -6.64
CA GLU A 83 -18.13 4.06 -7.61
C GLU A 83 -19.59 3.87 -7.21
N ARG A 84 -20.48 4.50 -7.99
CA ARG A 84 -21.92 4.38 -7.82
C ARG A 84 -22.47 3.20 -8.61
N ARG A 85 -23.28 2.37 -7.97
CA ARG A 85 -24.05 1.34 -8.69
C ARG A 85 -25.38 1.87 -9.22
N PHE A 86 -26.31 2.19 -8.33
CA PHE A 86 -27.62 2.76 -8.69
C PHE A 86 -27.86 4.10 -8.00
N GLY A 87 -27.58 4.17 -6.71
CA GLY A 87 -27.73 5.37 -5.91
C GLY A 87 -26.96 5.24 -4.61
N TRP A 88 -26.49 6.38 -4.11
CA TRP A 88 -25.59 6.42 -2.96
C TRP A 88 -26.27 5.94 -1.68
N ASN A 89 -25.85 4.76 -1.19
CA ASN A 89 -26.38 4.11 0.00
C ASN A 89 -25.27 3.49 0.89
N THR A 90 -24.02 3.51 0.43
CA THR A 90 -22.89 2.97 1.19
C THR A 90 -22.54 3.79 2.42
N THR A 91 -22.17 3.09 3.49
CA THR A 91 -21.42 3.69 4.59
C THR A 91 -20.14 2.89 4.85
N THR A 92 -19.02 3.60 4.96
CA THR A 92 -17.71 3.02 5.27
C THR A 92 -17.25 3.51 6.63
N GLU A 93 -16.76 2.58 7.44
CA GLU A 93 -16.27 2.84 8.78
C GLU A 93 -14.76 2.67 8.85
N PHE A 94 -14.08 3.70 9.35
CA PHE A 94 -12.64 3.72 9.59
C PHE A 94 -12.39 3.62 11.10
N SER A 95 -11.72 2.53 11.51
CA SER A 95 -11.40 2.23 12.90
C SER A 95 -9.89 2.17 13.11
N LEU A 96 -9.35 3.08 13.92
CA LEU A 96 -7.94 3.19 14.25
C LEU A 96 -7.63 2.51 15.59
N TYR A 97 -6.64 1.63 15.58
CA TYR A 97 -6.17 0.85 16.72
C TYR A 97 -4.67 1.09 16.96
N GLY A 98 -4.27 0.97 18.21
CA GLY A 98 -2.89 0.92 18.66
C GLY A 98 -2.73 -0.06 19.83
N GLY A 99 -1.62 0.03 20.56
CA GLY A 99 -1.34 -0.83 21.72
C GLY A 99 -1.13 -2.31 21.37
N ALA A 100 -0.84 -3.11 22.39
CA ALA A 100 -0.48 -4.52 22.23
C ALA A 100 -1.52 -5.33 21.43
N GLY A 101 -1.05 -6.13 20.47
CA GLY A 101 -1.87 -6.95 19.60
C GLY A 101 -2.45 -6.21 18.39
N ALA A 102 -2.25 -4.90 18.23
CA ALA A 102 -2.72 -4.17 17.05
C ALA A 102 -2.12 -4.74 15.75
N HIS A 103 -0.85 -5.13 15.77
CA HIS A 103 -0.09 -5.80 14.71
C HIS A 103 0.33 -7.21 15.10
N SER A 104 0.77 -7.45 16.33
CA SER A 104 1.29 -8.76 16.75
C SER A 104 0.20 -9.82 16.95
N GLY A 105 -1.07 -9.40 16.96
CA GLY A 105 -2.21 -10.32 17.04
C GLY A 105 -2.18 -11.29 15.85
N PRO A 106 -2.46 -12.60 16.07
CA PRO A 106 -2.38 -13.60 15.00
C PRO A 106 -3.29 -13.25 13.82
N ASP A 107 -4.52 -12.85 14.13
CA ASP A 107 -5.54 -12.51 13.12
C ASP A 107 -5.41 -11.07 12.60
N ALA A 108 -4.57 -10.22 13.21
CA ALA A 108 -4.40 -8.84 12.78
C ALA A 108 -3.79 -8.75 11.37
N ARG A 109 -2.97 -9.74 11.01
CA ARG A 109 -2.20 -9.79 9.75
C ARG A 109 -2.79 -10.80 8.76
N ALA A 110 -3.95 -11.36 9.05
CA ALA A 110 -4.64 -12.28 8.15
C ALA A 110 -5.15 -11.53 6.91
N THR A 111 -5.37 -12.29 5.83
CA THR A 111 -5.95 -11.82 4.56
C THR A 111 -7.46 -12.04 4.52
N GLU A 112 -8.09 -12.24 5.68
CA GLU A 112 -9.53 -12.34 5.80
C GLU A 112 -9.93 -11.77 7.17
N PRO A 113 -11.06 -11.05 7.29
CA PRO A 113 -11.51 -10.41 8.52
C PRO A 113 -12.18 -11.42 9.47
N GLN A 114 -11.47 -12.50 9.78
CA GLN A 114 -11.91 -13.55 10.71
C GLN A 114 -11.23 -13.42 12.08
N GLY A 115 -11.74 -14.16 13.06
CA GLY A 115 -11.18 -14.19 14.42
C GLY A 115 -11.15 -12.81 15.08
N ASN A 116 -10.03 -12.49 15.71
CA ASN A 116 -9.78 -11.22 16.40
C ASN A 116 -8.93 -10.26 15.56
N PHE A 117 -9.25 -10.08 14.28
CA PHE A 117 -8.53 -9.13 13.39
C PHE A 117 -8.62 -7.67 13.89
N ARG A 118 -9.63 -7.34 14.72
CA ARG A 118 -9.79 -6.05 15.41
C ARG A 118 -9.03 -5.93 16.75
N SER A 119 -8.08 -6.84 16.98
CA SER A 119 -7.16 -6.82 18.13
C SER A 119 -6.43 -5.48 18.29
N GLY A 120 -5.97 -5.20 19.52
CA GLY A 120 -5.42 -3.92 19.92
C GLY A 120 -6.41 -3.07 20.71
N THR A 121 -6.01 -1.84 21.02
CA THR A 121 -6.84 -0.83 21.68
C THR A 121 -7.44 0.08 20.63
N LEU A 122 -8.77 0.15 20.57
CA LEU A 122 -9.47 1.10 19.70
C LEU A 122 -9.22 2.54 20.18
N LEU A 123 -8.57 3.34 19.35
CA LEU A 123 -8.25 4.75 19.63
C LEU A 123 -9.33 5.68 19.10
N LYS A 124 -9.83 5.41 17.89
CA LYS A 124 -10.86 6.22 17.24
C LYS A 124 -11.63 5.39 16.22
N GLN A 125 -12.91 5.70 16.08
CA GLN A 125 -13.79 5.13 15.06
C GLN A 125 -14.65 6.25 14.48
N VAL A 126 -14.80 6.27 13.16
CA VAL A 126 -15.62 7.22 12.44
C VAL A 126 -16.29 6.49 11.28
N LYS A 127 -17.56 6.80 11.04
CA LYS A 127 -18.32 6.27 9.92
C LYS A 127 -18.72 7.42 9.01
N PHE A 128 -18.59 7.20 7.71
CA PHE A 128 -18.99 8.13 6.68
C PHE A 128 -20.05 7.48 5.80
N GLY A 129 -21.01 8.28 5.37
CA GLY A 129 -21.90 7.96 4.25
C GLY A 129 -21.75 9.04 3.20
N VAL A 130 -22.86 9.52 2.61
CA VAL A 130 -22.85 10.66 1.69
C VAL A 130 -22.67 11.98 2.45
N GLU A 131 -21.43 12.39 2.62
CA GLU A 131 -20.97 13.58 3.30
C GLU A 131 -20.13 14.46 2.38
N LYS A 132 -20.79 15.31 1.59
CA LYS A 132 -20.17 16.32 0.68
C LYS A 132 -19.09 17.21 1.33
N ALA A 133 -19.08 17.31 2.66
CA ALA A 133 -18.02 18.02 3.37
C ALA A 133 -16.65 17.38 3.12
N TYR A 134 -16.60 16.06 2.88
CA TYR A 134 -15.41 15.25 2.72
C TYR A 134 -15.16 14.73 1.28
N ASP A 135 -16.08 14.96 0.33
CA ASP A 135 -15.90 14.72 -1.11
C ASP A 135 -14.61 15.42 -1.62
N GLY A 136 -13.63 14.62 -2.02
CA GLY A 136 -12.32 15.07 -2.48
C GLY A 136 -11.52 15.82 -1.42
N LYS A 137 -11.75 15.56 -0.13
CA LYS A 137 -11.06 16.24 0.99
C LYS A 137 -10.52 15.26 2.02
N TRP A 138 -9.64 15.76 2.88
CA TRP A 138 -8.97 14.97 3.90
C TRP A 138 -9.72 15.00 5.22
N TYR A 139 -10.05 13.82 5.76
CA TYR A 139 -10.27 13.62 7.19
C TYR A 139 -8.94 13.28 7.87
N THR A 140 -8.76 13.65 9.14
CA THR A 140 -7.49 13.45 9.85
C THR A 140 -7.73 12.86 11.24
N PHE A 141 -7.11 11.70 11.48
CA PHE A 141 -6.96 11.10 12.80
C PHE A 141 -5.73 11.70 13.49
N GLY A 142 -5.93 12.21 14.70
CA GLY A 142 -4.86 12.69 15.57
C GLY A 142 -5.19 14.03 16.26
N PRO A 143 -4.21 14.63 16.96
CA PRO A 143 -2.83 14.18 17.09
C PRO A 143 -2.72 12.81 17.77
N LEU A 144 -1.86 11.93 17.24
CA LEU A 144 -1.54 10.62 17.81
C LEU A 144 -0.17 10.69 18.48
N ASN A 145 -0.06 10.23 19.72
CA ASN A 145 1.23 10.01 20.35
C ASN A 145 1.82 8.70 19.78
N PRO A 146 3.04 8.69 19.21
CA PRO A 146 3.64 7.46 18.68
C PRO A 146 3.61 6.27 19.64
N LEU A 147 3.69 6.52 20.95
CA LEU A 147 3.66 5.48 21.98
C LEU A 147 2.28 4.82 22.18
N GLU A 148 1.21 5.36 21.58
CA GLU A 148 -0.10 4.71 21.52
C GLU A 148 -0.12 3.55 20.51
N GLY A 149 0.83 3.50 19.57
CA GLY A 149 1.01 2.37 18.67
C GLY A 149 1.59 1.15 19.39
N GLU A 150 1.54 -0.01 18.76
CA GLU A 150 2.23 -1.20 19.23
C GLU A 150 3.72 -1.11 18.93
N PHE A 151 4.60 -1.29 19.92
CA PHE A 151 6.02 -1.46 19.64
C PHE A 151 6.27 -2.84 18.99
N VAL A 152 6.73 -2.84 17.73
CA VAL A 152 7.06 -4.05 16.97
C VAL A 152 8.58 -4.16 16.83
N PRO A 153 9.24 -5.11 17.53
CA PRO A 153 10.70 -5.22 17.53
C PRO A 153 11.31 -5.41 16.13
N ASP A 154 10.66 -6.18 15.27
CA ASP A 154 11.13 -6.47 13.90
C ASP A 154 11.21 -5.21 13.04
N PHE A 155 10.41 -4.18 13.35
CA PHE A 155 10.40 -2.89 12.65
C PHE A 155 11.13 -1.78 13.41
N ASP A 156 11.60 -2.07 14.63
CA ASP A 156 12.20 -1.09 15.53
C ASP A 156 11.34 0.20 15.65
N GLY A 157 10.03 0.03 15.77
CA GLY A 157 9.07 1.15 15.68
C GLY A 157 7.69 0.83 16.24
N TYR A 158 6.84 1.85 16.27
CA TYR A 158 5.47 1.78 16.74
C TYR A 158 4.50 1.66 15.56
N VAL A 159 3.57 0.71 15.64
CA VAL A 159 2.63 0.40 14.57
C VAL A 159 1.21 0.73 15.01
N PHE A 160 0.52 1.53 14.21
CA PHE A 160 -0.94 1.70 14.28
C PHE A 160 -1.61 0.82 13.22
N LYS A 161 -2.84 0.40 13.48
CA LYS A 161 -3.69 -0.35 12.55
C LYS A 161 -4.94 0.44 12.24
N LEU A 162 -5.26 0.65 10.97
CA LEU A 162 -6.49 1.27 10.49
C LEU A 162 -7.28 0.24 9.69
N ILE A 163 -8.54 0.04 10.06
CA ILE A 163 -9.45 -0.85 9.34
C ILE A 163 -10.51 0.02 8.68
N ALA A 164 -10.60 -0.01 7.35
CA ALA A 164 -11.76 0.44 6.60
C ALA A 164 -12.71 -0.75 6.44
N GLN A 165 -14.00 -0.56 6.69
CA GLN A 165 -15.00 -1.60 6.46
C GLN A 165 -16.29 -1.01 5.93
N GLY A 166 -16.78 -1.54 4.81
CA GLY A 166 -18.13 -1.28 4.33
C GLY A 166 -19.17 -1.84 5.30
N LYS A 167 -20.11 -1.00 5.74
CA LYS A 167 -21.13 -1.38 6.74
C LYS A 167 -22.51 -1.53 6.14
N THR A 168 -22.82 -0.71 5.15
CA THR A 168 -24.09 -0.73 4.41
C THR A 168 -23.84 -0.36 2.96
N GLY A 169 -24.85 -0.54 2.11
CA GLY A 169 -24.88 -0.18 0.71
C GLY A 169 -24.12 -1.12 -0.22
N ASP A 170 -24.14 -0.76 -1.49
CA ASP A 170 -23.54 -1.52 -2.60
C ASP A 170 -22.66 -0.67 -3.54
N ASP A 171 -22.34 0.55 -3.12
CA ASP A 171 -21.38 1.44 -3.77
C ASP A 171 -19.94 1.22 -3.23
N GLY A 172 -18.94 1.58 -4.03
CA GLY A 172 -17.51 1.52 -3.68
C GLY A 172 -16.94 2.85 -3.22
N ASN A 173 -16.34 2.89 -2.03
CA ASN A 173 -15.59 4.07 -1.56
C ASN A 173 -14.12 4.01 -1.99
N LEU A 174 -13.69 5.00 -2.76
CA LEU A 174 -12.37 5.15 -3.37
C LEU A 174 -11.52 6.20 -2.64
N TYR A 175 -10.72 5.75 -1.68
CA TYR A 175 -9.95 6.64 -0.81
C TYR A 175 -8.44 6.47 -0.95
N ARG A 176 -7.69 7.32 -0.24
CA ARG A 176 -6.22 7.23 -0.08
C ARG A 176 -5.82 7.55 1.36
N TYR A 177 -4.66 7.04 1.79
CA TYR A 177 -4.09 7.42 3.09
C TYR A 177 -2.83 8.27 2.97
N PHE A 178 -2.51 8.95 4.07
CA PHE A 178 -1.22 9.61 4.25
C PHE A 178 -0.82 9.62 5.74
N LEU A 179 0.38 9.14 6.05
CA LEU A 179 0.99 9.30 7.38
C LEU A 179 1.72 10.64 7.45
N SER A 180 1.33 11.52 8.37
CA SER A 180 1.86 12.88 8.43
C SER A 180 2.37 13.35 9.78
N THR A 181 3.32 14.29 9.76
CA THR A 181 3.68 15.15 10.88
C THR A 181 2.79 16.39 11.02
N SER A 182 1.86 16.62 10.08
CA SER A 182 0.96 17.78 10.07
C SER A 182 -0.51 17.38 10.11
N PRO A 183 -1.38 18.12 10.84
CA PRO A 183 -2.82 17.87 10.86
C PRO A 183 -3.52 18.27 9.55
N SER A 184 -2.91 19.13 8.73
CA SER A 184 -3.57 19.75 7.58
C SER A 184 -2.81 19.60 6.26
N GLN A 185 -1.54 19.25 6.31
CA GLN A 185 -0.66 19.08 5.15
C GLN A 185 -0.18 17.63 5.05
N ASN A 186 0.13 17.17 3.84
CA ASN A 186 0.73 15.85 3.62
C ASN A 186 2.25 15.94 3.72
N VAL A 187 2.74 16.02 4.96
CA VAL A 187 4.17 16.06 5.28
C VAL A 187 4.61 14.72 5.85
N ALA A 188 5.47 13.98 5.14
CA ALA A 188 5.89 12.65 5.56
C ALA A 188 6.58 12.66 6.95
N VAL A 189 6.41 11.58 7.70
CA VAL A 189 7.15 11.25 8.92
C VAL A 189 8.48 10.62 8.53
N GLU A 190 9.60 11.25 8.83
CA GLU A 190 10.92 10.68 8.49
C GLU A 190 11.08 9.24 9.05
N GLY A 191 11.49 8.31 8.19
CA GLY A 191 11.64 6.89 8.51
C GLY A 191 10.33 6.09 8.68
N GLY A 192 9.17 6.75 8.66
CA GLY A 192 7.88 6.06 8.72
C GLY A 192 7.52 5.32 7.43
N ASN A 193 6.51 4.47 7.51
CA ASN A 193 5.99 3.76 6.34
C ASN A 193 4.52 3.39 6.56
N ALA A 194 3.85 2.96 5.50
CA ALA A 194 2.56 2.30 5.59
C ALA A 194 2.63 0.96 4.85
N PHE A 195 1.89 -0.03 5.32
CA PHE A 195 1.89 -1.35 4.72
C PHE A 195 0.59 -2.10 4.96
N THR A 196 0.32 -3.10 4.13
CA THR A 196 -0.82 -4.02 4.28
C THR A 196 -0.36 -5.46 4.01
N TYR A 197 -1.14 -6.44 4.46
CA TYR A 197 -0.96 -7.86 4.13
C TYR A 197 -1.88 -8.32 2.98
N GLU A 198 -2.91 -7.53 2.69
CA GLU A 198 -3.88 -7.73 1.62
C GLU A 198 -4.31 -6.38 1.07
N TYR A 199 -4.36 -6.27 -0.25
CA TYR A 199 -4.49 -5.00 -0.94
C TYR A 199 -5.74 -5.00 -1.80
N ALA A 200 -6.73 -4.18 -1.46
CA ALA A 200 -7.94 -3.96 -2.25
C ALA A 200 -7.86 -2.58 -2.94
N PHE A 201 -7.71 -2.57 -4.26
CA PHE A 201 -7.40 -1.34 -5.00
C PHE A 201 -7.90 -1.33 -6.44
N ARG A 202 -7.99 -0.11 -7.00
CA ARG A 202 -8.33 0.17 -8.40
C ARG A 202 -7.09 0.32 -9.28
N LEU A 203 -7.04 -0.41 -10.39
CA LEU A 203 -6.06 -0.18 -11.45
C LEU A 203 -6.27 1.18 -12.13
N VAL A 204 -5.18 1.80 -12.58
CA VAL A 204 -5.26 3.00 -13.41
C VAL A 204 -5.95 2.64 -14.74
N PRO A 205 -7.05 3.34 -15.13
CA PRO A 205 -7.82 3.04 -16.34
C PRO A 205 -7.09 3.53 -17.60
N GLN A 206 -5.93 2.95 -17.87
CA GLN A 206 -5.05 3.32 -18.98
C GLN A 206 -4.38 2.08 -19.56
N ARG A 207 -4.48 1.95 -20.89
CA ARG A 207 -3.83 0.89 -21.64
C ARG A 207 -2.31 0.90 -21.45
N ARG A 208 -1.76 -0.28 -21.14
CA ARG A 208 -0.34 -0.52 -20.80
C ARG A 208 0.13 0.21 -19.55
N ALA A 209 -0.79 0.65 -18.68
CA ALA A 209 -0.41 1.04 -17.33
C ALA A 209 0.20 -0.17 -16.62
N ILE A 210 1.28 0.08 -15.88
CA ILE A 210 1.98 -0.92 -15.08
C ILE A 210 1.76 -0.54 -13.63
N THR A 211 1.03 -1.36 -12.90
CA THR A 211 0.92 -1.29 -11.44
C THR A 211 2.03 -2.12 -10.82
N HIS A 212 2.61 -1.65 -9.73
CA HIS A 212 3.71 -2.29 -9.03
C HIS A 212 3.31 -2.61 -7.59
N LEU A 213 3.53 -3.87 -7.18
CA LEU A 213 3.35 -4.32 -5.81
C LEU A 213 4.67 -4.87 -5.25
N TYR A 214 5.00 -4.49 -4.02
CA TYR A 214 6.31 -4.75 -3.41
C TYR A 214 6.23 -5.59 -2.13
N PRO A 215 5.92 -6.89 -2.20
CA PRO A 215 5.96 -7.77 -1.03
C PRO A 215 7.41 -7.96 -0.57
N PHE A 216 7.63 -7.87 0.74
CA PHE A 216 8.96 -8.01 1.35
C PHE A 216 9.30 -9.47 1.67
N VAL A 217 10.47 -9.94 1.22
CA VAL A 217 10.96 -11.30 1.40
C VAL A 217 12.00 -11.34 2.53
N ASN A 218 11.69 -12.00 3.65
CA ASN A 218 12.66 -12.22 4.72
C ASN A 218 13.56 -13.45 4.46
N ASP A 219 14.52 -13.68 5.34
CA ASP A 219 15.53 -14.76 5.26
C ASP A 219 14.97 -16.18 5.41
N LYS A 220 13.69 -16.33 5.79
CA LYS A 220 13.02 -17.62 5.98
C LYS A 220 12.10 -18.00 4.82
N VAL A 221 11.89 -17.11 3.85
CA VAL A 221 10.99 -17.38 2.72
C VAL A 221 11.69 -18.22 1.67
N VAL A 222 11.13 -19.40 1.36
CA VAL A 222 11.65 -20.32 0.33
C VAL A 222 10.78 -20.30 -0.92
N SER A 223 9.49 -20.02 -0.77
CA SER A 223 8.57 -19.80 -1.89
C SER A 223 7.50 -18.82 -1.48
N ILE A 224 6.96 -18.12 -2.46
CA ILE A 224 5.76 -17.31 -2.29
C ILE A 224 4.60 -17.91 -3.08
N LYS A 225 3.39 -17.68 -2.59
CA LYS A 225 2.14 -17.92 -3.32
C LYS A 225 1.43 -16.58 -3.47
N GLN A 226 1.37 -16.06 -4.70
CA GLN A 226 0.53 -14.90 -4.97
C GLN A 226 -0.94 -15.36 -5.02
N SER A 227 -1.86 -14.51 -4.62
CA SER A 227 -3.29 -14.71 -4.76
C SER A 227 -3.89 -13.41 -5.25
N ASN A 228 -4.73 -13.50 -6.29
CA ASN A 228 -5.48 -12.36 -6.80
C ASN A 228 -6.92 -12.76 -7.06
N PHE A 229 -7.82 -11.81 -6.81
CA PHE A 229 -9.25 -11.92 -6.98
C PHE A 229 -9.74 -10.81 -7.88
N ASP A 230 -10.64 -11.17 -8.80
CA ASP A 230 -11.30 -10.23 -9.72
C ASP A 230 -10.38 -9.41 -10.63
N LEU A 231 -9.14 -9.86 -10.84
CA LEU A 231 -8.21 -9.27 -11.81
C LEU A 231 -8.56 -9.71 -13.25
N ASP A 232 -9.70 -9.28 -13.76
CA ASP A 232 -10.13 -9.54 -15.13
C ASP A 232 -9.68 -8.43 -16.11
N GLY A 233 -10.22 -8.41 -17.35
CA GLY A 233 -10.00 -7.28 -18.26
C GLY A 233 -8.62 -7.21 -18.96
N ASP A 234 -8.12 -8.33 -19.46
CA ASP A 234 -6.82 -8.48 -20.15
C ASP A 234 -5.63 -7.87 -19.36
N VAL A 235 -5.37 -8.39 -18.16
CA VAL A 235 -4.18 -8.06 -17.37
C VAL A 235 -3.15 -9.19 -17.44
N SER A 236 -1.87 -8.86 -17.30
CA SER A 236 -0.81 -9.86 -17.07
C SER A 236 -0.03 -9.55 -15.80
N ILE A 237 0.32 -10.59 -15.04
CA ILE A 237 1.21 -10.47 -13.88
C ILE A 237 2.60 -11.04 -14.22
N LYS A 238 3.64 -10.27 -13.90
CA LYS A 238 5.04 -10.71 -13.97
C LYS A 238 5.82 -10.33 -12.73
N ILE A 239 6.66 -11.24 -12.26
CA ILE A 239 7.51 -11.05 -11.08
C ILE A 239 8.93 -10.69 -11.52
N PHE A 240 9.41 -9.58 -10.99
CA PHE A 240 10.78 -9.10 -11.13
C PHE A 240 11.45 -9.05 -9.75
N SER A 241 12.75 -9.34 -9.74
CA SER A 241 13.57 -9.25 -8.54
C SER A 241 15.03 -9.13 -8.93
N VAL A 242 15.95 -9.21 -7.97
CA VAL A 242 17.38 -9.33 -8.26
C VAL A 242 17.74 -10.62 -8.99
N ALA A 243 16.89 -11.66 -8.92
CA ALA A 243 17.11 -12.99 -9.50
C ALA A 243 16.10 -13.35 -10.62
N LYS A 244 14.98 -12.62 -10.74
CA LYS A 244 13.93 -12.88 -11.75
C LYS A 244 13.76 -11.69 -12.67
N ASN A 245 13.62 -11.96 -13.97
CA ASN A 245 13.39 -10.95 -15.00
C ASN A 245 12.08 -11.23 -15.76
N GLY A 246 10.94 -11.07 -15.08
CA GLY A 246 9.62 -11.19 -15.69
C GLY A 246 9.05 -12.60 -15.68
N HIS A 247 9.17 -13.29 -14.54
CA HIS A 247 8.59 -14.62 -14.36
C HIS A 247 7.05 -14.52 -14.31
N PRO A 248 6.30 -15.26 -15.15
CA PRO A 248 4.85 -15.11 -15.23
C PRO A 248 4.15 -15.64 -13.99
N ALA A 249 3.01 -15.05 -13.62
CA ALA A 249 2.11 -15.53 -12.58
C ALA A 249 0.67 -15.63 -13.11
N GLU A 250 -0.16 -16.42 -12.44
CA GLU A 250 -1.55 -16.63 -12.81
C GLU A 250 -2.43 -15.42 -12.49
N VAL A 251 -3.32 -15.10 -13.42
CA VAL A 251 -4.28 -13.99 -13.36
C VAL A 251 -5.68 -14.58 -13.17
N SER A 252 -6.45 -14.02 -12.25
CA SER A 252 -7.82 -14.47 -12.00
C SER A 252 -8.77 -14.05 -13.11
N GLN A 253 -10.02 -14.48 -13.01
CA GLN A 253 -11.11 -14.00 -13.86
C GLN A 253 -12.15 -13.31 -12.96
N ASP A 254 -13.23 -12.83 -13.57
CA ASP A 254 -14.37 -12.23 -12.89
C ASP A 254 -14.82 -13.08 -11.69
N ASN A 255 -14.88 -12.46 -10.51
CA ASN A 255 -15.40 -13.03 -9.26
C ASN A 255 -14.77 -14.37 -8.86
N THR A 256 -13.50 -14.58 -9.20
CA THR A 256 -12.77 -15.82 -8.87
C THR A 256 -11.36 -15.53 -8.36
N TRP A 257 -10.80 -16.48 -7.61
CA TRP A 257 -9.41 -16.44 -7.17
C TRP A 257 -8.51 -17.22 -8.13
N ALA A 258 -7.32 -16.69 -8.41
CA ALA A 258 -6.21 -17.42 -9.03
C ALA A 258 -4.94 -17.34 -8.18
N ARG A 259 -4.11 -18.39 -8.26
CA ARG A 259 -2.95 -18.58 -7.40
C ARG A 259 -1.83 -19.32 -8.13
N SER A 260 -0.60 -18.85 -7.97
CA SER A 260 0.60 -19.50 -8.48
C SER A 260 1.74 -19.43 -7.46
N VAL A 261 2.55 -20.48 -7.43
CA VAL A 261 3.67 -20.61 -6.49
C VAL A 261 4.97 -20.30 -7.21
N HIS A 262 5.82 -19.49 -6.58
CA HIS A 262 7.10 -19.07 -7.14
C HIS A 262 8.21 -19.27 -6.11
N LEU A 263 9.25 -20.00 -6.50
CA LEU A 263 10.42 -20.23 -5.64
C LEU A 263 11.19 -18.93 -5.42
N ILE A 264 11.68 -18.73 -4.21
CA ILE A 264 12.55 -17.63 -3.82
C ILE A 264 13.98 -18.14 -3.73
N SER A 265 14.90 -17.38 -4.33
CA SER A 265 16.33 -17.61 -4.21
C SER A 265 16.90 -16.85 -3.01
N GLU A 266 18.00 -17.34 -2.45
CA GLU A 266 18.70 -16.66 -1.33
C GLU A 266 19.12 -15.22 -1.69
N LYS A 267 19.37 -14.93 -2.97
CA LYS A 267 19.71 -13.57 -3.44
C LYS A 267 18.57 -12.57 -3.19
N GLU A 268 17.32 -13.04 -3.09
CA GLU A 268 16.13 -12.20 -2.91
C GLU A 268 15.81 -11.92 -1.44
N HIS A 269 16.47 -12.58 -0.49
CA HIS A 269 16.24 -12.37 0.94
C HIS A 269 16.65 -10.96 1.40
N GLY A 270 15.83 -10.36 2.27
CA GLY A 270 15.99 -9.02 2.78
C GLY A 270 15.63 -7.92 1.77
N LEU A 271 14.98 -8.27 0.66
CA LEU A 271 14.60 -7.35 -0.41
C LEU A 271 13.11 -7.49 -0.74
N SER A 272 12.56 -6.45 -1.36
CA SER A 272 11.22 -6.50 -1.95
C SER A 272 11.26 -7.12 -3.36
N LEU A 273 10.24 -7.88 -3.73
CA LEU A 273 9.97 -8.23 -5.13
C LEU A 273 9.27 -7.06 -5.82
N ASP A 274 9.15 -7.12 -7.15
CA ASP A 274 8.34 -6.20 -7.96
C ASP A 274 7.36 -7.03 -8.80
N LEU A 275 6.13 -7.15 -8.31
CA LEU A 275 5.04 -7.78 -9.04
C LEU A 275 4.39 -6.71 -9.91
N ARG A 276 4.52 -6.88 -11.22
CA ARG A 276 4.00 -5.96 -12.23
C ARG A 276 2.71 -6.47 -12.82
N LEU A 277 1.63 -5.71 -12.61
CA LEU A 277 0.34 -5.91 -13.25
C LEU A 277 0.28 -4.96 -14.45
N THR A 278 0.30 -5.50 -15.67
CA THR A 278 0.20 -4.70 -16.89
C THR A 278 -1.20 -4.82 -17.48
N SER A 279 -1.99 -3.74 -17.39
CA SER A 279 -3.33 -3.69 -17.99
C SER A 279 -3.24 -3.50 -19.50
N LEU A 280 -4.01 -4.26 -20.28
CA LEU A 280 -4.09 -4.12 -21.73
C LEU A 280 -5.37 -3.39 -22.20
N THR A 281 -6.26 -3.07 -21.28
CA THR A 281 -7.53 -2.35 -21.50
C THR A 281 -7.47 -0.92 -21.01
N LYS A 282 -8.54 -0.15 -21.21
CA LYS A 282 -8.69 1.21 -20.69
C LYS A 282 -9.75 1.30 -19.58
N GLU A 283 -10.35 0.18 -19.22
CA GLU A 283 -11.37 0.14 -18.19
C GLU A 283 -10.70 0.17 -16.82
N GLY A 284 -11.43 0.70 -15.83
CA GLY A 284 -11.08 0.46 -14.43
C GLY A 284 -11.33 -0.99 -14.09
N ASN A 285 -10.53 -1.53 -13.19
CA ASN A 285 -10.78 -2.83 -12.58
C ASN A 285 -10.33 -2.70 -11.11
N ASP A 286 -11.20 -3.16 -10.23
CA ASP A 286 -10.94 -3.29 -8.81
C ASP A 286 -10.60 -4.74 -8.53
N LEU A 287 -9.63 -4.95 -7.65
CA LEU A 287 -9.18 -6.28 -7.32
C LEU A 287 -8.67 -6.37 -5.89
N VAL A 288 -8.55 -7.61 -5.42
CA VAL A 288 -7.82 -7.94 -4.19
C VAL A 288 -6.57 -8.73 -4.50
N PHE A 289 -5.47 -8.40 -3.84
CA PHE A 289 -4.17 -9.05 -4.02
C PHE A 289 -3.48 -9.29 -2.68
N TYR A 290 -2.98 -10.51 -2.47
CA TYR A 290 -2.11 -10.82 -1.35
C TYR A 290 -1.03 -11.83 -1.73
N VAL A 291 0.02 -11.92 -0.90
CA VAL A 291 1.11 -12.90 -1.05
C VAL A 291 1.33 -13.59 0.29
N THR A 292 1.49 -14.91 0.24
CA THR A 292 1.84 -15.74 1.40
C THR A 292 3.18 -16.44 1.19
N ASP A 293 3.87 -16.79 2.27
CA ASP A 293 5.04 -17.67 2.22
C ASP A 293 4.65 -19.16 2.13
N GLN A 294 5.64 -20.04 2.22
CA GLN A 294 5.43 -21.51 2.19
C GLN A 294 4.58 -22.07 3.33
N TYR A 295 4.32 -21.30 4.38
CA TYR A 295 3.52 -21.69 5.55
C TYR A 295 2.17 -20.97 5.59
N ASP A 296 1.74 -20.40 4.46
CA ASP A 296 0.53 -19.60 4.34
C ASP A 296 0.51 -18.35 5.23
N VAL A 297 1.69 -17.85 5.63
CA VAL A 297 1.80 -16.60 6.38
C VAL A 297 1.84 -15.43 5.42
N ALA A 298 0.92 -14.48 5.58
CA ALA A 298 0.82 -13.31 4.73
C ALA A 298 2.09 -12.43 4.82
N MET A 299 2.49 -11.88 3.67
CA MET A 299 3.67 -11.05 3.52
C MET A 299 3.26 -9.58 3.35
N PRO A 300 3.96 -8.63 3.99
CA PRO A 300 3.59 -7.22 3.93
C PRO A 300 4.01 -6.57 2.60
N PHE A 301 3.11 -5.75 2.04
CA PHE A 301 3.36 -4.80 0.97
C PHE A 301 3.62 -3.43 1.58
N PHE A 302 4.84 -2.91 1.45
CA PHE A 302 5.17 -1.58 1.94
C PHE A 302 4.97 -0.52 0.85
N ALA A 303 4.29 0.58 1.18
CA ALA A 303 4.11 1.72 0.28
C ALA A 303 5.47 2.28 -0.19
N ILE A 304 6.48 2.29 0.69
CA ILE A 304 7.88 2.48 0.32
C ILE A 304 8.59 1.12 0.40
N PRO A 305 9.04 0.53 -0.71
CA PRO A 305 9.71 -0.77 -0.70
C PRO A 305 10.98 -0.71 0.15
N LEU A 306 11.08 -1.61 1.13
CA LEU A 306 12.28 -1.75 1.96
C LEU A 306 13.46 -2.21 1.07
N GLY A 307 14.57 -1.47 1.13
CA GLY A 307 15.72 -1.66 0.23
C GLY A 307 15.59 -0.95 -1.14
N GLY A 308 14.48 -0.25 -1.40
CA GLY A 308 14.15 0.40 -2.67
C GLY A 308 13.60 -0.57 -3.74
N PRO A 309 13.13 -0.08 -4.90
CA PRO A 309 12.65 -0.93 -5.98
C PRO A 309 13.76 -1.89 -6.45
N PRO A 310 13.49 -3.20 -6.56
CA PRO A 310 14.52 -4.18 -6.91
C PRO A 310 15.05 -3.93 -8.32
N ARG A 311 16.38 -4.08 -8.49
CA ARG A 311 17.05 -4.04 -9.79
C ARG A 311 17.66 -5.41 -10.09
N TYR A 312 17.27 -6.00 -11.22
CA TYR A 312 17.82 -7.28 -11.68
C TYR A 312 19.34 -7.22 -11.79
N ARG A 313 20.05 -8.22 -11.24
CA ARG A 313 21.51 -8.31 -11.34
C ARG A 313 21.86 -9.36 -12.39
N TYR A 314 22.48 -8.92 -13.48
CA TYR A 314 22.98 -9.81 -14.52
C TYR A 314 24.14 -10.66 -13.97
N ASP A 315 23.98 -11.98 -13.96
CA ASP A 315 25.11 -12.89 -13.84
C ASP A 315 25.77 -13.01 -15.23
N VAL A 316 26.87 -12.29 -15.44
CA VAL A 316 27.65 -12.38 -16.68
C VAL A 316 28.65 -13.52 -16.54
N ASP A 317 28.30 -14.70 -17.03
CA ASP A 317 29.27 -15.79 -17.21
C ASP A 317 30.22 -15.45 -18.36
N VAL A 318 31.37 -14.84 -18.03
CA VAL A 318 32.46 -14.69 -18.99
C VAL A 318 33.10 -16.07 -19.19
N LYS A 319 32.62 -16.80 -20.19
CA LYS A 319 33.34 -17.97 -20.70
C LYS A 319 34.62 -17.49 -21.37
N ILE A 320 35.72 -17.46 -20.63
CA ILE A 320 37.06 -17.32 -21.19
C ILE A 320 37.30 -18.55 -22.07
N ARG A 321 37.28 -18.38 -23.39
CA ARG A 321 37.79 -19.40 -24.31
C ARG A 321 39.29 -19.55 -24.03
N LYS A 322 39.70 -20.75 -23.63
CA LYS A 322 41.12 -21.15 -23.64
C LYS A 322 41.64 -21.20 -25.07
#